data_AF-A0A7S0B2J0-F1
#
_entry.id   AF-A0A7S0B2J0-F1
#
_cell.length_a   1.000
_cell.length_b   1.000
_cell.length_c   1.000
_cell.angle_alpha   90.00
_cell.angle_beta   90.00
_cell.angle_gamma   90.00
#
_symmetry.space_group_name_H-M   'P 1'
#
loop_
_entity.id
_entity.type
_entity.pdbx_description
1 polymer ?
#
loop_
_entity_poly.entity_id
_entity_poly.type
_entity_poly.pdbx_seq_one_letter_code
_entity_poly.pdbx_strand_id
1 'polypeptide(L)'
;ICRHFYAGLGMIDAVVRSDTDALEDLTPPCREEVNFQSVLARRAKEDRQRAEAAMRARVAGEESALSRNGNHSFHQGNGGVATFREVIEDFARRNDIDFAPRFGANSSRDGKQVFSFGGVSIYFDNNVVFAQRASSWHPTSLEDLALAANS
;
A
#
# COMPACT_ATOMS: atom_id res chain seq x y z
N ILE A 1 -8.32 -40.45 3.58
CA ILE A 1 -9.79 -40.27 3.43
C ILE A 1 -10.14 -38.84 3.82
N CYS A 2 -10.91 -38.12 3.00
CA CYS A 2 -11.21 -36.71 3.22
C CYS A 2 -12.20 -36.53 4.38
N ARG A 3 -11.76 -35.94 5.49
CA ARG A 3 -12.58 -35.72 6.70
C ARG A 3 -13.90 -34.99 6.40
N HIS A 4 -13.89 -34.06 5.45
CA HIS A 4 -15.06 -33.28 5.06
C HIS A 4 -16.06 -34.11 4.25
N PHE A 5 -15.57 -35.06 3.44
CA PHE A 5 -16.43 -35.98 2.70
C PHE A 5 -17.14 -36.94 3.64
N TYR A 6 -16.43 -37.48 4.63
CA TYR A 6 -17.03 -38.35 5.64
C TYR A 6 -18.05 -37.61 6.52
N ALA A 7 -17.74 -36.39 6.95
CA ALA A 7 -18.70 -35.54 7.66
C ALA A 7 -19.97 -35.31 6.83
N GLY A 8 -19.83 -35.01 5.53
CA GLY A 8 -20.97 -34.85 4.63
C GLY A 8 -21.83 -36.12 4.49
N LEU A 9 -21.21 -37.30 4.41
CA LEU A 9 -21.94 -38.57 4.39
C LEU A 9 -22.65 -38.85 5.73
N GLY A 10 -22.00 -38.52 6.85
CA GLY A 10 -22.58 -38.62 8.19
C GLY A 10 -23.81 -37.73 8.36
N MET A 11 -23.79 -36.50 7.84
CA MET A 11 -24.95 -35.61 7.86
C MET A 11 -26.13 -36.18 7.07
N ILE A 12 -25.87 -36.80 5.91
CA ILE A 12 -26.90 -37.42 5.08
C ILE A 12 -27.53 -38.63 5.81
N ASP A 13 -26.70 -39.49 6.41
CA ASP A 13 -27.18 -40.67 7.17
C ASP A 13 -27.98 -40.26 8.42
N ALA A 14 -27.53 -39.24 9.16
CA ALA A 14 -28.24 -38.71 10.32
C ALA A 14 -29.63 -38.15 9.96
N VAL A 15 -29.73 -37.39 8.86
CA VAL A 15 -31.02 -36.89 8.34
C VAL A 15 -31.93 -38.03 7.92
N VAL A 16 -31.41 -39.03 7.22
CA VAL A 16 -32.20 -40.20 6.77
C VAL A 16 -32.76 -40.98 7.97
N ARG A 17 -32.02 -41.03 9.09
CA ARG A 17 -32.45 -41.69 10.33
C ARG A 17 -33.28 -40.80 11.26
N SER A 18 -33.51 -39.54 10.89
CA SER A 18 -34.15 -38.52 11.74
C SER A 18 -33.46 -38.35 13.10
N ASP A 19 -32.14 -38.55 13.15
CA ASP A 19 -31.31 -38.40 14.33
C ASP A 19 -30.77 -36.96 14.39
N THR A 20 -31.43 -36.12 15.17
CA THR A 20 -31.14 -34.68 15.27
C THR A 20 -29.91 -34.38 16.11
N ASP A 21 -29.62 -35.21 17.11
CA ASP A 21 -28.49 -35.01 18.01
C ASP A 21 -27.17 -35.26 17.28
N ALA A 22 -27.11 -36.35 16.51
CA ALA A 22 -25.98 -36.63 15.63
C ALA A 22 -25.80 -35.56 14.53
N LEU A 23 -26.88 -34.91 14.10
CA LEU A 23 -26.82 -33.85 13.11
C LEU A 23 -26.24 -32.54 13.67
N GLU A 24 -26.57 -32.18 14.91
CA GLU A 24 -25.99 -30.99 15.56
C GLU A 24 -24.48 -31.15 15.79
N ASP A 25 -24.03 -32.33 16.23
CA ASP A 25 -22.61 -32.66 16.42
C ASP A 25 -21.79 -32.62 15.12
N LEU A 26 -22.42 -32.97 13.99
CA LEU A 26 -21.80 -32.98 12.67
C LEU A 26 -21.91 -31.64 11.93
N THR A 27 -22.75 -30.73 12.44
CA THR A 27 -22.92 -29.42 11.81
C THR A 27 -21.67 -28.59 12.07
N PRO A 28 -20.96 -28.13 11.01
CA PRO A 28 -19.76 -27.33 11.20
C PRO A 28 -20.10 -26.07 11.99
N PRO A 29 -19.27 -25.70 12.99
CA PRO A 29 -19.54 -24.53 13.81
C PRO A 29 -19.60 -23.31 12.90
N CYS A 30 -20.74 -22.63 12.96
CA CYS A 30 -20.99 -21.29 12.43
C CYS A 30 -20.86 -21.12 10.90
N ARG A 31 -21.99 -21.31 10.19
CA ARG A 31 -22.19 -20.85 8.80
C ARG A 31 -22.00 -19.33 8.63
N GLU A 32 -22.14 -18.56 9.72
CA GLU A 32 -22.18 -17.10 9.71
C GLU A 32 -20.79 -16.43 9.78
N GLU A 33 -19.74 -17.15 10.17
CA GLU A 33 -18.40 -16.57 10.36
C GLU A 33 -17.60 -16.40 9.06
N VAL A 34 -17.90 -17.21 8.05
CA VAL A 34 -17.16 -17.20 6.76
C VAL A 34 -18.14 -17.15 5.60
N ASN A 35 -18.58 -15.94 5.27
CA ASN A 35 -19.36 -15.69 4.06
C ASN A 35 -18.44 -15.22 2.92
N PHE A 36 -18.96 -15.25 1.68
CA PHE A 36 -18.20 -14.84 0.50
C PHE A 36 -17.69 -13.39 0.62
N GLN A 37 -18.48 -12.49 1.23
CA GLN A 37 -18.09 -11.09 1.39
C GLN A 37 -16.92 -10.92 2.35
N SER A 38 -16.85 -11.67 3.46
CA SER A 38 -15.74 -11.61 4.40
C SER A 38 -14.44 -12.15 3.79
N VAL A 39 -14.53 -13.19 2.97
CA VAL A 39 -13.39 -13.71 2.19
C VAL A 39 -12.91 -12.70 1.16
N LEU A 40 -13.82 -12.06 0.42
CA LEU A 40 -13.47 -11.01 -0.54
C LEU A 40 -12.82 -9.80 0.14
N ALA A 41 -13.41 -9.32 1.24
CA ALA A 41 -12.86 -8.20 2.00
C ALA A 41 -11.46 -8.50 2.54
N ARG A 42 -11.25 -9.72 3.08
CA ARG A 42 -9.93 -10.19 3.51
C ARG A 42 -8.93 -10.21 2.36
N ARG A 43 -9.28 -10.80 1.21
CA ARG A 43 -8.39 -10.84 0.03
C ARG A 43 -8.01 -9.45 -0.46
N ALA A 44 -8.98 -8.54 -0.57
CA ALA A 44 -8.72 -7.15 -0.95
C ALA A 44 -7.78 -6.44 0.04
N LYS A 45 -7.89 -6.74 1.34
CA LYS A 45 -6.98 -6.24 2.38
C LYS A 45 -5.57 -6.83 2.24
N GLU A 46 -5.46 -8.14 2.03
CA GLU A 46 -4.18 -8.84 1.83
C GLU A 46 -3.46 -8.33 0.57
N ASP A 47 -4.18 -8.15 -0.53
CA ASP A 47 -3.63 -7.61 -1.78
C ASP A 47 -3.11 -6.17 -1.59
N ARG A 48 -3.86 -5.33 -0.86
CA ARG A 48 -3.42 -3.98 -0.49
C ARG A 48 -2.15 -4.02 0.38
N GLN A 49 -2.11 -4.89 1.38
CA GLN A 49 -0.94 -5.06 2.24
C GLN A 49 0.28 -5.55 1.46
N ARG A 50 0.10 -6.49 0.52
CA ARG A 50 1.20 -6.94 -0.36
C ARG A 50 1.69 -5.83 -1.27
N ALA A 51 0.81 -5.03 -1.86
CA ALA A 51 1.19 -3.90 -2.69
C ALA A 51 1.98 -2.85 -1.87
N GLU A 52 1.51 -2.53 -0.66
CA GLU A 52 2.21 -1.63 0.26
C GLU A 52 3.57 -2.19 0.70
N ALA A 53 3.66 -3.49 1.00
CA ALA A 53 4.91 -4.14 1.39
C ALA A 53 5.92 -4.19 0.23
N ALA A 54 5.46 -4.50 -0.98
CA ALA A 54 6.28 -4.48 -2.18
C ALA A 54 6.80 -3.07 -2.47
N MET A 55 5.98 -2.04 -2.26
CA MET A 55 6.39 -0.65 -2.40
C MET A 55 7.40 -0.24 -1.33
N ARG A 56 7.16 -0.58 -0.06
CA ARG A 56 8.14 -0.39 1.02
C ARG A 56 9.47 -1.06 0.70
N ALA A 57 9.44 -2.28 0.17
CA ALA A 57 10.65 -2.99 -0.23
C ALA A 57 11.39 -2.33 -1.41
N ARG A 58 10.68 -1.75 -2.38
CA ARG A 58 11.28 -0.98 -3.49
C ARG A 58 11.98 0.28 -2.97
N VAL A 59 11.30 1.05 -2.12
CA VAL A 59 11.84 2.29 -1.55
C VAL A 59 13.02 1.97 -0.64
N ALA A 60 12.91 0.98 0.23
CA ALA A 60 14.02 0.55 1.10
C ALA A 60 15.20 -0.05 0.30
N GLY A 61 14.94 -0.68 -0.85
CA GLY A 61 15.97 -1.16 -1.77
C GLY A 61 16.70 -0.03 -2.50
N GLU A 62 15.97 1.02 -2.91
CA GLU A 62 16.56 2.28 -3.37
C GLU A 62 17.40 2.90 -2.24
N GLU A 63 16.87 2.99 -1.02
CA GLU A 63 17.54 3.58 0.15
C GLU A 63 18.79 2.81 0.60
N SER A 64 18.80 1.46 0.53
CA SER A 64 19.97 0.64 0.84
C SER A 64 21.07 0.71 -0.23
N ALA A 65 20.72 0.95 -1.49
CA ALA A 65 21.71 1.24 -2.54
C ALA A 65 22.32 2.64 -2.35
N LEU A 66 21.56 3.57 -1.78
CA LEU A 66 21.96 4.94 -1.45
C LEU A 66 22.84 5.00 -0.16
N SER A 67 22.53 4.20 0.87
CA SER A 67 23.21 4.28 2.18
C SER A 67 24.63 3.68 2.25
N ARG A 68 25.04 2.83 1.28
CA ARG A 68 26.40 2.26 1.28
C ARG A 68 27.51 3.24 0.85
N ASN A 69 27.12 4.43 0.40
CA ASN A 69 28.02 5.57 0.16
C ASN A 69 27.52 6.75 0.99
N GLY A 70 28.10 6.98 2.17
CA GLY A 70 27.88 8.16 3.02
C GLY A 70 28.36 9.49 2.40
N ASN A 71 28.26 9.62 1.08
CA ASN A 71 28.56 10.79 0.28
C ASN A 71 27.72 10.68 -1.00
N HIS A 72 26.46 11.12 -0.98
CA HIS A 72 25.70 11.40 -2.21
C HIS A 72 26.21 12.70 -2.85
N SER A 73 27.50 12.72 -3.18
CA SER A 73 27.92 13.42 -4.39
C SER A 73 27.18 12.73 -5.52
N PHE A 74 26.52 13.54 -6.37
CA PHE A 74 26.03 13.21 -7.70
C PHE A 74 26.32 11.79 -8.18
N HIS A 75 25.32 11.12 -8.76
CA HIS A 75 25.56 10.12 -9.81
C HIS A 75 26.29 10.78 -11.00
N GLN A 76 27.52 11.26 -10.79
CA GLN A 76 28.50 11.60 -11.81
C GLN A 76 29.22 10.29 -12.15
N GLY A 77 28.43 9.36 -12.63
CA GLY A 77 28.83 8.01 -12.94
C GLY A 77 27.76 7.44 -13.84
N ASN A 78 27.90 7.73 -15.13
CA ASN A 78 27.20 7.10 -16.24
C ASN A 78 25.87 7.74 -16.69
N GLY A 79 25.92 8.94 -17.27
CA GLY A 79 25.07 9.38 -18.41
C GLY A 79 23.54 9.26 -18.31
N GLY A 80 22.98 8.95 -17.14
CA GLY A 80 21.55 8.83 -16.91
C GLY A 80 20.96 10.20 -16.62
N VAL A 81 19.91 10.56 -17.35
CA VAL A 81 19.11 11.76 -17.06
C VAL A 81 18.49 11.58 -15.67
N ALA A 82 18.80 12.48 -14.74
CA ALA A 82 18.22 12.46 -13.40
C ALA A 82 16.69 12.44 -13.50
N THR A 83 16.04 11.56 -12.74
CA THR A 83 14.57 11.50 -12.77
C THR A 83 13.98 12.71 -12.06
N PHE A 84 12.78 13.15 -12.46
CA PHE A 84 12.13 14.30 -11.81
C PHE A 84 11.94 14.10 -10.30
N ARG A 85 11.71 12.84 -9.87
CA ARG A 85 11.64 12.47 -8.45
C ARG A 85 12.95 12.77 -7.71
N GLU A 86 14.10 12.39 -8.30
CA GLU A 86 15.42 12.64 -7.69
C GLU A 86 15.70 14.13 -7.50
N VAL A 87 15.28 14.96 -8.47
CA VAL A 87 15.43 16.42 -8.37
C VAL A 87 14.64 16.97 -7.18
N ILE A 88 13.44 16.45 -6.94
CA ILE A 88 12.58 16.88 -5.83
C ILE A 88 13.13 16.38 -4.50
N GLU A 89 13.62 15.15 -4.46
CA GLU A 89 14.23 14.58 -3.26
C GLU A 89 15.50 15.33 -2.85
N ASP A 90 16.37 15.66 -3.81
CA ASP A 90 17.56 16.48 -3.57
C ASP A 90 17.18 17.90 -3.12
N PHE A 91 16.14 18.49 -3.71
CA PHE A 91 15.61 19.78 -3.27
C PHE A 91 15.07 19.71 -1.82
N ALA A 92 14.33 18.66 -1.46
CA ALA A 92 13.83 18.45 -0.10
C ALA A 92 14.98 18.35 0.90
N ARG A 93 15.99 17.52 0.57
CA ARG A 93 17.18 17.29 1.40
C ARG A 93 17.98 18.56 1.64
N ARG A 94 18.16 19.40 0.61
CA ARG A 94 18.89 20.68 0.73
C ARG A 94 18.18 21.69 1.63
N ASN A 95 16.86 21.58 1.76
CA ASN A 95 16.03 22.46 2.58
C ASN A 95 15.66 21.82 3.94
N ASP A 96 16.23 20.66 4.28
CA ASP A 96 15.91 19.90 5.49
C ASP A 96 14.42 19.52 5.62
N ILE A 97 13.80 19.18 4.49
CA ILE A 97 12.38 18.81 4.41
C ILE A 97 12.24 17.30 4.26
N ASP A 98 11.42 16.70 5.12
CA ASP A 98 11.09 15.27 5.04
C ASP A 98 10.35 14.94 3.74
N PHE A 99 10.92 14.03 2.95
CA PHE A 99 10.31 13.52 1.73
C PHE A 99 10.13 12.00 1.81
N ALA A 100 8.88 11.55 1.88
CA ALA A 100 8.57 10.12 2.05
C ALA A 100 7.30 9.70 1.29
N PRO A 101 7.22 8.49 0.72
CA PRO A 101 5.98 7.98 0.12
C PRO A 101 4.88 7.82 1.17
N ARG A 102 3.63 8.13 0.81
CA ARG A 102 2.47 7.85 1.66
C ARG A 102 1.98 6.41 1.47
N PHE A 103 1.58 5.78 2.55
CA PHE A 103 0.99 4.44 2.57
C PHE A 103 -0.48 4.50 3.03
N GLY A 104 -1.29 3.50 2.66
CA GLY A 104 -2.70 3.41 3.06
C GLY A 104 -3.69 3.98 2.06
N ALA A 105 -4.86 4.42 2.53
CA ALA A 105 -6.01 4.80 1.67
C ALA A 105 -5.74 5.99 0.73
N ASN A 106 -4.82 6.89 1.10
CA ASN A 106 -4.46 8.09 0.32
C ASN A 106 -3.04 7.97 -0.30
N SER A 107 -2.58 6.74 -0.53
CA SER A 107 -1.25 6.47 -1.11
C SER A 107 -1.18 6.67 -2.62
N SER A 108 -2.33 6.65 -3.30
CA SER A 108 -2.40 6.81 -4.75
C SER A 108 -3.46 7.80 -5.16
N ARG A 109 -3.19 8.59 -6.19
CA ARG A 109 -4.17 9.43 -6.89
C ARG A 109 -4.09 9.18 -8.38
N ASP A 110 -5.21 8.83 -9.00
CA ASP A 110 -5.29 8.52 -10.44
C ASP A 110 -4.22 7.50 -10.90
N GLY A 111 -3.93 6.51 -10.04
CA GLY A 111 -2.89 5.50 -10.27
C GLY A 111 -1.44 5.99 -10.04
N LYS A 112 -1.24 7.27 -9.71
CA LYS A 112 0.06 7.87 -9.41
C LYS A 112 0.35 7.85 -7.92
N GLN A 113 1.60 7.63 -7.57
CA GLN A 113 2.04 7.59 -6.18
C GLN A 113 1.93 8.98 -5.53
N VAL A 114 1.39 9.01 -4.31
CA VAL A 114 1.40 10.20 -3.45
C VAL A 114 2.58 10.13 -2.48
N PHE A 115 3.30 11.23 -2.38
CA PHE A 115 4.40 11.47 -1.44
C PHE A 115 3.99 12.53 -0.41
N SER A 116 4.68 12.53 0.71
CA SER A 116 4.65 13.56 1.75
C SER A 116 5.92 14.39 1.59
N PHE A 117 5.77 15.70 1.55
CA PHE A 117 6.86 16.68 1.49
C PHE A 117 6.64 17.68 2.63
N GLY A 118 7.35 17.52 3.74
CA GLY A 118 7.16 18.33 4.96
C GLY A 118 5.71 18.32 5.45
N GLY A 119 5.03 17.17 5.38
CA GLY A 119 3.61 17.03 5.72
C GLY A 119 2.61 17.40 4.61
N VAL A 120 3.05 18.05 3.53
CA VAL A 120 2.20 18.35 2.38
C VAL A 120 2.11 17.13 1.46
N SER A 121 0.90 16.71 1.11
CA SER A 121 0.70 15.60 0.17
C SER A 121 0.91 16.06 -1.26
N ILE A 122 1.80 15.39 -1.98
CA ILE A 122 2.14 15.72 -3.38
C ILE A 122 2.09 14.49 -4.28
N TYR A 123 1.80 14.67 -5.57
CA TYR A 123 2.06 13.66 -6.60
C TYR A 123 2.72 14.31 -7.81
N PHE A 124 3.32 13.48 -8.67
CA PHE A 124 4.02 13.94 -9.87
C PHE A 124 3.28 13.50 -11.12
N ASP A 125 3.20 14.41 -12.09
CA ASP A 125 2.67 14.11 -13.41
C ASP A 125 3.37 14.94 -14.48
N ASN A 126 3.93 14.30 -15.51
CA ASN A 126 4.60 14.97 -16.64
C ASN A 126 5.58 16.08 -16.21
N ASN A 127 6.44 15.81 -15.21
CA ASN A 127 7.39 16.77 -14.63
C ASN A 127 6.74 18.01 -13.97
N VAL A 128 5.50 17.89 -13.52
CA VAL A 128 4.79 18.88 -12.72
C VAL A 128 4.45 18.29 -11.35
N VAL A 129 4.67 19.08 -10.30
CA VAL A 129 4.28 18.72 -8.93
C VAL A 129 2.88 19.24 -8.67
N PHE A 130 2.01 18.36 -8.18
CA PHE A 130 0.69 18.72 -7.70
C PHE A 130 0.64 18.56 -6.20
N ALA A 131 0.31 19.64 -5.49
CA ALA A 131 0.15 19.64 -4.04
C ALA A 131 -1.33 19.64 -3.66
N GLN A 132 -1.68 18.88 -2.64
CA GLN A 132 -3.02 18.87 -2.08
C GLN A 132 -3.21 20.10 -1.19
N ARG A 133 -4.15 20.98 -1.56
CA ARG A 133 -4.58 22.12 -0.74
C ARG A 133 -6.05 21.94 -0.42
N ALA A 134 -6.38 21.84 0.87
CA ALA A 134 -7.72 21.44 1.34
C ALA A 134 -8.18 20.10 0.70
N SER A 135 -9.08 20.16 -0.29
CA SER A 135 -9.63 18.98 -0.98
C SER A 135 -9.24 18.90 -2.47
N SER A 136 -8.55 19.89 -3.01
CA SER A 136 -8.16 20.00 -4.42
C SER A 136 -6.65 19.90 -4.61
N TRP A 137 -6.25 19.53 -5.83
CA TRP A 137 -4.85 19.37 -6.20
C TRP A 137 -4.47 20.48 -7.16
N HIS A 138 -3.38 21.18 -6.85
CA HIS A 138 -2.94 22.33 -7.63
C HIS A 138 -1.51 22.14 -8.09
N PRO A 139 -1.20 22.45 -9.37
CA PRO A 139 0.18 22.52 -9.81
C PRO A 139 0.90 23.59 -8.99
N THR A 140 2.03 23.23 -8.41
CA THR A 140 2.76 24.08 -7.46
C THR A 140 4.25 24.04 -7.80
N SER A 141 4.94 25.18 -7.67
CA SER A 141 6.40 25.24 -7.82
C SER A 141 7.10 24.60 -6.61
N LEU A 142 8.37 24.20 -6.77
CA LEU A 142 9.14 23.66 -5.64
C LEU A 142 9.39 24.71 -4.55
N GLU A 143 9.53 25.97 -4.94
CA GLU A 143 9.71 27.11 -4.03
C GLU A 143 8.46 27.33 -3.16
N ASP A 144 7.28 27.36 -3.78
CA ASP A 144 6.00 27.49 -3.07
C ASP A 144 5.75 26.30 -2.15
N LEU A 145 6.18 25.11 -2.60
CA LEU A 145 6.06 23.89 -1.82
C LEU A 145 6.98 23.91 -0.58
N ALA A 146 8.21 24.42 -0.71
CA ALA A 146 9.10 24.61 0.44
C ALA A 146 8.54 25.61 1.45
N LEU A 147 7.94 26.70 0.99
CA LEU A 147 7.28 27.66 1.87
C LEU A 147 6.11 27.01 2.62
N ALA A 148 5.30 26.21 1.93
CA ALA A 148 4.17 25.51 2.53
C ALA A 148 4.60 24.41 3.53
N ALA A 149 5.76 23.78 3.31
CA ALA A 149 6.31 22.75 4.21
C ALA A 149 6.89 23.34 5.51
N ASN A 150 7.37 24.58 5.46
CA ASN A 150 7.98 25.28 6.60
C ASN A 150 7.00 26.16 7.38
N SER A 151 5.71 26.15 7.02
CA SER A 151 4.64 26.95 7.66
C SER A 151 3.90 26.12 8.71
#